data_AF-A0AAN6MNJ4-F1
#
_entry.id   AF-A0AAN6MNJ4-F1
#
_cell.length_a   1.000
_cell.length_b   1.000
_cell.length_c   1.000
_cell.angle_alpha   90.00
_cell.angle_beta   90.00
_cell.angle_gamma   90.00
#
_symmetry.space_group_name_H-M   'P 1'
#
loop_
_entity.id
_entity.type
_entity.pdbx_description
1 polymer ?
#
loop_
_entity_poly.entity_id
_entity_poly.type
_entity_poly.pdbx_seq_one_letter_code
_entity_poly.pdbx_strand_id
1 'polypeptide(L)'
;MPPTTTTSPDQQSGGESSESLPPDPDTSADTTTTTAAAAESVLEAQAVESSTSAATAPQRAGPRLLLDPNGLYVILSTQPEGGSAKLDWSLYLHRPVPPSTPEESSSSGGGAAGGEGEGEPGEGEGGGLIFRITADAQGQWSYAPASIGSTMTDAAETVAAVKVASVEPLLHEPLRERVAQVPRENTERYGPLDGRAWVLRAMDELDDGGYIQIVPGKTVHEIQAEVVFHAETAFLVGRARVQSSQYCFV
;
A
#
# COMPACT_ATOMS: atom_id res chain seq x y z
N MET A 1 61.11 -16.99 16.15
CA MET A 1 61.02 -16.50 17.54
C MET A 1 59.87 -15.52 17.62
N PRO A 2 58.76 -15.85 18.29
CA PRO A 2 57.67 -14.90 18.55
C PRO A 2 57.86 -14.21 19.91
N PRO A 3 57.43 -12.96 20.09
CA PRO A 3 57.10 -12.46 21.41
C PRO A 3 55.63 -12.72 21.74
N THR A 4 55.43 -13.49 22.80
CA THR A 4 54.20 -13.59 23.58
C THR A 4 54.08 -12.38 24.49
N THR A 5 52.91 -11.73 24.56
CA THR A 5 52.59 -10.81 25.65
C THR A 5 51.20 -11.13 26.21
N THR A 6 51.25 -11.87 27.31
CA THR A 6 50.26 -11.97 28.38
C THR A 6 49.97 -10.59 28.98
N THR A 7 48.69 -10.27 29.26
CA THR A 7 48.22 -9.54 30.46
C THR A 7 46.68 -9.55 30.51
N SER A 8 46.15 -10.32 31.46
CA SER A 8 44.92 -10.10 32.25
C SER A 8 45.39 -9.87 33.71
N PRO A 9 44.54 -9.59 34.73
CA PRO A 9 43.11 -9.23 34.82
C PRO A 9 42.89 -7.97 35.72
N ASP A 10 41.62 -7.64 36.02
CA ASP A 10 41.02 -7.13 37.30
C ASP A 10 39.87 -6.14 36.98
N GLN A 11 38.59 -6.49 37.12
CA GLN A 11 37.74 -6.50 38.34
C GLN A 11 37.42 -5.13 38.97
N GLN A 12 36.25 -5.11 39.62
CA GLN A 12 35.62 -4.07 40.44
C GLN A 12 34.84 -2.97 39.68
N SER A 13 33.70 -2.46 40.17
CA SER A 13 32.84 -2.72 41.32
C SER A 13 31.79 -1.61 41.34
N GLY A 14 30.54 -1.94 41.72
CA GLY A 14 29.72 -1.11 42.62
C GLY A 14 28.94 0.09 42.07
N GLY A 15 27.75 0.32 42.64
CA GLY A 15 26.90 1.49 42.46
C GLY A 15 25.48 1.10 42.05
N GLU A 16 24.67 0.49 42.93
CA GLU A 16 23.82 1.13 43.96
C GLU A 16 22.77 2.12 43.40
N SER A 17 21.52 1.64 43.41
CA SER A 17 20.31 2.27 43.96
C SER A 17 20.13 3.79 43.83
N SER A 18 19.05 4.20 43.16
CA SER A 18 18.20 5.30 43.64
C SER A 18 16.78 5.17 43.11
N GLU A 19 15.94 4.74 44.04
CA GLU A 19 14.50 4.86 44.17
C GLU A 19 14.09 6.35 44.20
N SER A 20 13.09 6.77 43.40
CA SER A 20 12.25 7.95 43.67
C SER A 20 11.05 8.04 42.71
N LEU A 21 9.87 7.78 43.26
CA LEU A 21 8.53 8.20 42.85
C LEU A 21 7.82 8.69 44.14
N PRO A 22 6.68 9.40 44.07
CA PRO A 22 6.26 10.52 43.23
C PRO A 22 5.94 11.75 44.12
N PRO A 23 5.30 12.82 43.60
CA PRO A 23 3.88 12.96 43.96
C PRO A 23 2.97 13.59 42.88
N ASP A 24 1.74 13.07 42.81
CA ASP A 24 0.57 13.75 42.23
C ASP A 24 0.17 14.98 43.07
N PRO A 25 -0.36 16.03 42.43
CA PRO A 25 -1.38 16.84 43.07
C PRO A 25 -2.68 16.91 42.24
N ASP A 26 -3.72 16.41 42.90
CA ASP A 26 -5.13 16.77 42.81
C ASP A 26 -5.38 18.19 42.25
N THR A 27 -6.24 18.32 41.24
CA THR A 27 -6.93 19.57 40.95
C THR A 27 -8.38 19.25 40.65
N SER A 28 -9.14 19.17 41.73
CA SER A 28 -10.59 19.31 41.75
C SER A 28 -10.95 20.79 41.53
N ALA A 29 -11.76 21.08 40.51
CA ALA A 29 -12.52 22.32 40.41
C ALA A 29 -13.95 22.00 39.96
N ASP A 30 -14.84 22.06 40.94
CA ASP A 30 -16.29 22.09 40.78
C ASP A 30 -16.71 23.47 40.25
N THR A 31 -17.65 23.53 39.31
CA THR A 31 -18.64 24.61 39.29
C THR A 31 -19.88 24.19 38.52
N THR A 32 -20.97 24.17 39.27
CA THR A 32 -22.37 23.96 38.90
C THR A 32 -22.92 25.12 38.05
N THR A 33 -23.80 24.83 37.08
CA THR A 33 -24.79 25.78 36.52
C THR A 33 -26.05 25.04 36.03
N THR A 34 -27.04 24.99 36.92
CA THR A 34 -28.42 25.52 36.79
C THR A 34 -29.16 25.50 35.43
N THR A 35 -30.19 24.63 35.38
CA THR A 35 -31.63 24.89 35.09
C THR A 35 -32.11 25.45 33.75
N ALA A 36 -32.98 24.68 33.08
CA ALA A 36 -34.35 25.00 32.60
C ALA A 36 -34.63 24.25 31.27
N ALA A 37 -35.44 23.18 31.27
CA ALA A 37 -36.90 23.18 31.11
C ALA A 37 -37.38 23.04 29.64
N ALA A 38 -37.91 21.84 29.37
CA ALA A 38 -39.09 21.47 28.58
C ALA A 38 -39.42 22.17 27.24
N ALA A 39 -39.59 21.34 26.19
CA ALA A 39 -40.80 21.33 25.36
C ALA A 39 -40.91 20.03 24.54
N GLU A 40 -42.11 19.44 24.58
CA GLU A 40 -42.59 18.27 23.85
C GLU A 40 -43.06 18.60 22.42
N SER A 41 -42.95 17.63 21.49
CA SER A 41 -43.84 17.34 20.33
C SER A 41 -43.11 16.36 19.40
N VAL A 42 -43.45 15.07 19.26
CA VAL A 42 -44.66 14.40 18.72
C VAL A 42 -44.80 14.51 17.19
N LEU A 43 -45.01 13.33 16.56
CA LEU A 43 -45.28 12.99 15.14
C LEU A 43 -44.04 12.93 14.22
N GLU A 44 -43.84 11.94 13.34
CA GLU A 44 -44.78 11.01 12.70
C GLU A 44 -44.05 9.77 12.17
N ALA A 45 -44.69 8.61 12.30
CA ALA A 45 -44.26 7.36 11.67
C ALA A 45 -44.76 7.32 10.22
N GLN A 46 -43.87 7.13 9.25
CA GLN A 46 -44.23 6.60 7.93
C GLN A 46 -43.16 5.60 7.47
N ALA A 47 -43.48 4.32 7.69
CA ALA A 47 -42.90 3.21 6.95
C ALA A 47 -44.03 2.61 6.13
N VAL A 48 -44.07 2.92 4.84
CA VAL A 48 -44.86 2.15 3.88
C VAL A 48 -44.14 2.13 2.53
N GLU A 49 -44.01 0.89 2.06
CA GLU A 49 -44.04 0.46 0.66
C GLU A 49 -42.74 0.47 -0.15
N SER A 50 -42.10 -0.70 -0.09
CA SER A 50 -41.43 -1.36 -1.21
C SER A 50 -42.18 -1.17 -2.54
N SER A 51 -41.48 -0.65 -3.54
CA SER A 51 -41.75 -1.01 -4.94
C SER A 51 -40.47 -0.94 -5.76
N THR A 52 -40.02 -2.15 -6.10
CA THR A 52 -39.08 -2.55 -7.13
C THR A 52 -39.01 -1.61 -8.33
N SER A 53 -37.82 -1.04 -8.57
CA SER A 53 -37.42 -0.62 -9.92
C SER A 53 -35.98 -1.05 -10.13
N ALA A 54 -35.82 -2.19 -10.80
CA ALA A 54 -34.56 -2.63 -11.37
C ALA A 54 -34.23 -1.72 -12.56
N ALA A 55 -33.69 -0.55 -12.27
CA ALA A 55 -32.97 0.26 -13.23
C ALA A 55 -31.48 -0.03 -13.00
N THR A 56 -30.83 -0.67 -13.97
CA THR A 56 -29.38 -0.76 -14.06
C THR A 56 -28.82 0.65 -13.94
N ALA A 57 -28.34 1.00 -12.75
CA ALA A 57 -27.67 2.25 -12.51
C ALA A 57 -26.46 2.30 -13.44
N PRO A 58 -26.21 3.43 -14.13
CA PRO A 58 -24.94 3.61 -14.80
C PRO A 58 -23.85 3.46 -13.74
N GLN A 59 -23.04 2.41 -13.86
CA GLN A 59 -21.83 2.26 -13.05
C GLN A 59 -21.10 3.59 -13.11
N ARG A 60 -21.02 4.27 -11.97
CA ARG A 60 -20.29 5.53 -11.82
C ARG A 60 -18.85 5.21 -12.16
N ALA A 61 -18.45 5.42 -13.41
CA ALA A 61 -17.07 5.36 -13.81
C ALA A 61 -16.37 6.48 -13.03
N GLY A 62 -15.70 6.12 -11.93
CA GLY A 62 -14.88 7.03 -11.16
C GLY A 62 -13.82 7.67 -12.07
N PRO A 63 -13.27 8.84 -11.69
CA PRO A 63 -12.19 9.45 -12.42
C PRO A 63 -11.02 8.46 -12.55
N ARG A 64 -10.61 8.13 -13.78
CA ARG A 64 -9.48 7.21 -14.01
C ARG A 64 -8.18 7.90 -13.61
N LEU A 65 -7.33 7.21 -12.84
CA LEU A 65 -5.99 7.69 -12.54
C LEU A 65 -5.12 7.49 -13.79
N LEU A 66 -4.55 8.58 -14.29
CA LEU A 66 -3.59 8.54 -15.39
C LEU A 66 -2.22 8.22 -14.80
N LEU A 67 -1.74 7.00 -15.06
CA LEU A 67 -0.42 6.53 -14.64
C LEU A 67 0.51 6.50 -15.85
N ASP A 68 1.77 6.81 -15.63
CA ASP A 68 2.80 6.79 -16.66
C ASP A 68 3.11 5.33 -17.03
N PRO A 69 3.27 5.02 -18.33
CA PRO A 69 3.75 3.71 -18.76
C PRO A 69 5.08 3.42 -18.07
N ASN A 70 5.24 2.17 -17.63
CA ASN A 70 6.44 1.70 -16.94
C ASN A 70 6.69 2.35 -15.58
N GLY A 71 5.75 3.14 -15.04
CA GLY A 71 5.90 3.73 -13.72
C GLY A 71 5.70 2.71 -12.61
N LEU A 72 6.59 2.74 -11.60
CA LEU A 72 6.38 2.10 -10.31
C LEU A 72 5.80 3.12 -9.34
N TYR A 73 4.73 2.74 -8.65
CA TYR A 73 3.97 3.60 -7.76
C TYR A 73 3.82 2.96 -6.38
N VAL A 74 3.86 3.78 -5.33
CA VAL A 74 3.28 3.44 -4.03
C VAL A 74 1.82 3.89 -4.04
N ILE A 75 0.91 2.94 -3.81
CA ILE A 75 -0.53 3.19 -3.79
C ILE A 75 -1.05 3.05 -2.36
N LEU A 76 -1.82 4.05 -1.95
CA LEU A 76 -2.59 4.08 -0.73
C LEU A 76 -4.06 3.95 -1.06
N SER A 77 -4.71 2.91 -0.56
CA SER A 77 -6.15 2.69 -0.71
C SER A 77 -6.85 2.62 0.64
N THR A 78 -8.10 3.07 0.72
CA THR A 78 -8.95 2.88 1.91
C THR A 78 -9.62 1.52 1.85
N GLN A 79 -9.38 0.68 2.85
CA GLN A 79 -10.17 -0.52 3.06
C GLN A 79 -11.23 -0.23 4.13
N PRO A 80 -12.53 -0.38 3.84
CA PRO A 80 -13.56 -0.23 4.85
C PRO A 80 -13.55 -1.45 5.78
N GLU A 81 -12.85 -1.35 6.91
CA GLU A 81 -12.79 -2.42 7.92
C GLU A 81 -13.40 -1.93 9.23
N GLY A 82 -14.52 -2.54 9.65
CA GLY A 82 -15.08 -2.32 11.00
C GLY A 82 -15.52 -0.88 11.32
N GLY A 83 -15.82 -0.05 10.32
CA GLY A 83 -16.25 1.35 10.52
C GLY A 83 -15.10 2.36 10.68
N SER A 84 -13.85 1.91 10.60
CA SER A 84 -12.67 2.78 10.48
C SER A 84 -12.04 2.61 9.09
N ALA A 85 -11.69 3.72 8.44
CA ALA A 85 -10.95 3.66 7.19
C ALA A 85 -9.49 3.35 7.49
N LYS A 86 -9.05 2.12 7.21
CA LYS A 86 -7.64 1.75 7.28
C LYS A 86 -6.99 2.00 5.92
N LEU A 87 -5.80 2.59 5.94
CA LEU A 87 -4.98 2.76 4.75
C LEU A 87 -4.22 1.47 4.45
N ASP A 88 -4.49 0.87 3.29
CA ASP A 88 -3.76 -0.24 2.72
C ASP A 88 -2.62 0.28 1.83
N TRP A 89 -1.43 -0.28 2.01
CA TRP A 89 -0.22 0.11 1.29
C TRP A 89 0.15 -0.97 0.29
N SER A 90 0.34 -0.59 -0.97
CA SER A 90 0.74 -1.52 -2.02
C SER A 90 1.75 -0.88 -2.99
N LEU A 91 2.51 -1.72 -3.68
CA LEU A 91 3.34 -1.32 -4.81
C LEU A 91 2.61 -1.67 -6.11
N TYR A 92 2.67 -0.78 -7.09
CA TYR A 92 2.03 -0.98 -8.38
C TYR A 92 2.97 -0.65 -9.53
N LEU A 93 3.16 -1.59 -10.44
CA LEU A 93 3.92 -1.41 -11.66
C LEU A 93 2.96 -1.28 -12.85
N HIS A 94 2.93 -0.10 -13.47
CA HIS A 94 2.10 0.13 -14.65
C HIS A 94 2.79 -0.42 -15.90
N ARG A 95 2.22 -1.44 -16.55
CA ARG A 95 2.74 -1.94 -17.83
C ARG A 95 1.94 -1.33 -18.98
N PRO A 96 2.61 -0.87 -20.05
CA PRO A 96 1.93 -0.39 -21.23
C PRO A 96 1.07 -1.50 -21.82
N VAL A 97 -0.15 -1.14 -22.23
CA VAL A 97 -0.96 -2.02 -23.07
C VAL A 97 -0.23 -2.17 -24.40
N PRO A 98 0.17 -3.38 -24.82
CA PRO A 98 0.70 -3.53 -26.16
C PRO A 98 -0.39 -3.03 -27.11
N PRO A 99 -0.06 -2.19 -28.11
CA PRO A 99 -1.06 -1.77 -29.08
C PRO A 99 -1.60 -3.06 -29.69
N SER A 100 -2.88 -3.37 -29.45
CA SER A 100 -3.51 -4.55 -30.01
C SER A 100 -3.24 -4.52 -31.49
N THR A 101 -2.32 -5.35 -31.95
CA THR A 101 -2.02 -5.47 -33.37
C THR A 101 -3.36 -5.84 -33.97
N PRO A 102 -3.96 -5.02 -34.85
CA PRO A 102 -5.19 -5.44 -35.49
C PRO A 102 -4.85 -6.76 -36.17
N GLU A 103 -5.41 -7.86 -35.67
CA GLU A 103 -5.25 -9.18 -36.27
C GLU A 103 -5.68 -9.03 -37.72
N GLU A 104 -4.69 -8.90 -38.61
CA GLU A 104 -4.90 -9.03 -40.02
C GLU A 104 -5.40 -10.46 -40.18
N SER A 105 -6.72 -10.59 -40.28
CA SER A 105 -7.45 -11.82 -40.55
C SER A 105 -7.05 -12.33 -41.94
N SER A 106 -5.83 -12.83 -42.05
CA SER A 106 -5.30 -13.49 -43.22
C SER A 106 -5.55 -14.98 -43.08
N SER A 107 -6.77 -15.35 -43.45
CA SER A 107 -7.06 -16.44 -44.39
C SER A 107 -6.26 -17.76 -44.29
N SER A 108 -7.03 -18.80 -43.95
CA SER A 108 -7.04 -20.16 -44.55
C SER A 108 -6.24 -21.30 -43.92
N GLY A 109 -6.91 -22.46 -43.82
CA GLY A 109 -6.28 -23.79 -43.86
C GLY A 109 -6.50 -24.64 -42.62
N GLY A 110 -7.44 -25.60 -42.69
CA GLY A 110 -7.76 -26.51 -41.60
C GLY A 110 -6.68 -27.54 -41.25
N GLY A 111 -6.87 -28.18 -40.10
CA GLY A 111 -6.09 -29.34 -39.67
C GLY A 111 -6.29 -29.62 -38.18
N ALA A 112 -7.13 -30.60 -37.88
CA ALA A 112 -7.37 -31.10 -36.53
C ALA A 112 -6.17 -31.91 -36.02
N ALA A 113 -5.74 -31.67 -34.78
CA ALA A 113 -5.24 -32.70 -33.85
C ALA A 113 -5.10 -32.09 -32.46
N GLY A 114 -5.72 -32.74 -31.48
CA GLY A 114 -5.79 -32.30 -30.09
C GLY A 114 -4.43 -32.24 -29.40
N GLY A 115 -4.27 -31.20 -28.59
CA GLY A 115 -3.32 -31.14 -27.49
C GLY A 115 -4.07 -30.66 -26.27
N GLU A 116 -4.15 -31.50 -25.25
CA GLU A 116 -4.60 -31.12 -23.91
C GLU A 116 -3.53 -30.22 -23.31
N GLY A 117 -3.65 -28.91 -23.55
CA GLY A 117 -2.83 -27.89 -22.92
C GLY A 117 -3.42 -27.57 -21.55
N GLU A 118 -2.66 -27.87 -20.50
CA GLU A 118 -2.87 -27.32 -19.17
C GLU A 118 -2.95 -25.80 -19.29
N GLY A 119 -4.11 -25.24 -18.97
CA GLY A 119 -4.36 -23.81 -19.07
C GLY A 119 -3.52 -23.07 -18.04
N GLU A 120 -2.36 -22.57 -18.47
CA GLU A 120 -1.73 -21.44 -17.79
C GLU A 120 -2.71 -20.26 -17.78
N PRO A 121 -2.81 -19.52 -16.66
CA PRO A 121 -3.64 -18.34 -16.61
C PRO A 121 -3.12 -17.34 -17.63
N GLY A 122 -3.87 -17.18 -18.72
CA GLY A 122 -3.51 -16.28 -19.82
C GLY A 122 -3.08 -14.91 -19.29
N GLU A 123 -1.81 -14.58 -19.54
CA GLU A 123 -1.24 -13.27 -19.29
C GLU A 123 -1.98 -12.24 -20.16
N GLY A 124 -3.03 -11.67 -19.60
CA GLY A 124 -3.90 -10.72 -20.26
C GLY A 124 -3.16 -9.48 -20.75
N GLU A 125 -3.27 -9.28 -22.06
CA GLU A 125 -2.96 -8.11 -22.87
C GLU A 125 -3.21 -6.79 -22.12
N GLY A 126 -2.12 -6.17 -21.62
CA GLY A 126 -2.11 -4.83 -21.07
C GLY A 126 -2.75 -4.63 -19.70
N GLY A 127 -1.93 -4.40 -18.67
CA GLY A 127 -2.38 -4.17 -17.30
C GLY A 127 -1.24 -3.93 -16.33
N GLY A 128 -1.54 -3.42 -15.15
CA GLY A 128 -0.54 -3.25 -14.10
C GLY A 128 -0.40 -4.47 -13.21
N LEU A 129 0.72 -4.55 -12.51
CA LEU A 129 0.94 -5.53 -11.44
C LEU A 129 0.79 -4.81 -10.11
N ILE A 130 -0.08 -5.30 -9.23
CA ILE A 130 -0.12 -4.87 -7.84
C ILE A 130 0.57 -5.90 -6.95
N PHE A 131 1.38 -5.41 -6.03
CA PHE A 131 2.11 -6.19 -5.05
C PHE A 131 1.68 -5.75 -3.66
N ARG A 132 1.15 -6.68 -2.88
CA ARG A 132 0.71 -6.45 -1.50
C ARG A 132 0.90 -7.69 -0.65
N ILE A 133 0.92 -7.48 0.65
CA ILE A 133 0.82 -8.55 1.64
C ILE A 133 -0.50 -8.43 2.41
N THR A 134 -1.08 -9.56 2.75
CA THR A 134 -2.31 -9.63 3.53
C THR A 134 -2.15 -10.65 4.66
N ALA A 135 -2.56 -10.28 5.87
CA ALA A 135 -2.65 -11.21 6.97
C ALA A 135 -3.98 -11.96 6.90
N ASP A 136 -3.95 -13.27 7.12
CA ASP A 136 -5.18 -14.04 7.34
C ASP A 136 -5.72 -13.83 8.78
N ALA A 137 -6.85 -14.48 9.10
CA ALA A 137 -7.48 -14.38 10.42
C ALA A 137 -6.59 -14.91 11.57
N GLN A 138 -5.56 -15.69 11.23
CA GLN A 138 -4.58 -16.26 12.15
C GLN A 138 -3.33 -15.38 12.28
N GLY A 139 -3.29 -14.24 11.57
CA GLY A 139 -2.16 -13.32 11.57
C GLY A 139 -0.98 -13.78 10.70
N GLN A 140 -1.18 -14.78 9.83
CA GLN A 140 -0.15 -15.27 8.93
C GLN A 140 -0.15 -14.44 7.64
N TRP A 141 1.04 -13.94 7.28
CA TRP A 141 1.21 -13.04 6.14
C TRP A 141 1.42 -13.77 4.82
N SER A 142 0.52 -13.52 3.88
CA SER A 142 0.60 -14.01 2.50
C SER A 142 0.99 -12.87 1.55
N TYR A 143 1.76 -13.21 0.52
CA TYR A 143 2.06 -12.33 -0.60
C TYR A 143 1.20 -12.77 -1.78
N ALA A 144 0.46 -11.83 -2.37
CA ALA A 144 -0.46 -12.10 -3.47
C ALA A 144 -0.24 -11.08 -4.59
N PRO A 145 0.62 -11.37 -5.59
CA PRO A 145 0.70 -10.54 -6.77
C PRO A 145 -0.60 -10.70 -7.57
N ALA A 146 -1.17 -9.59 -8.01
CA ALA A 146 -2.34 -9.61 -8.87
C ALA A 146 -2.10 -8.78 -10.13
N SER A 147 -2.46 -9.37 -11.26
CA SER A 147 -2.58 -8.62 -12.52
C SER A 147 -3.89 -7.85 -12.47
N ILE A 148 -3.80 -6.53 -12.45
CA ILE A 148 -4.95 -5.64 -12.59
C ILE A 148 -5.02 -5.23 -14.06
N GLY A 149 -6.21 -5.27 -14.64
CA GLY A 149 -6.42 -4.75 -15.99
C GLY A 149 -5.91 -3.32 -16.16
N SER A 150 -5.70 -2.90 -17.39
CA SER A 150 -5.16 -1.57 -17.73
C SER A 150 -6.03 -0.40 -17.27
N THR A 151 -7.28 -0.67 -16.88
CA THR A 151 -8.08 0.28 -16.13
C THR A 151 -7.93 -0.03 -14.65
N MET A 152 -7.21 0.82 -13.93
CA MET A 152 -7.28 0.85 -12.47
C MET A 152 -8.71 1.22 -12.06
N THR A 153 -9.58 0.22 -11.93
CA THR A 153 -10.93 0.30 -11.37
C THR A 153 -10.78 -0.07 -9.91
N ASP A 154 -10.66 0.85 -8.95
CA ASP A 154 -11.50 2.01 -8.71
C ASP A 154 -10.70 3.15 -8.06
N ALA A 155 -10.70 4.34 -8.65
CA ALA A 155 -10.25 5.55 -7.95
C ALA A 155 -11.11 5.88 -6.73
N ALA A 156 -12.25 5.19 -6.56
CA ALA A 156 -13.09 5.30 -5.36
C ALA A 156 -12.37 4.80 -4.10
N GLU A 157 -11.47 3.81 -4.22
CA GLU A 157 -10.73 3.26 -3.08
C GLU A 157 -9.31 3.81 -2.99
N THR A 158 -8.74 4.32 -4.09
CA THR A 158 -7.39 4.89 -4.08
C THR A 158 -7.41 6.33 -3.58
N VAL A 159 -6.61 6.60 -2.55
CA VAL A 159 -6.44 7.94 -1.97
C VAL A 159 -5.25 8.65 -2.61
N ALA A 160 -4.12 7.96 -2.73
CA ALA A 160 -2.91 8.52 -3.32
C ALA A 160 -2.13 7.46 -4.10
N ALA A 161 -1.48 7.90 -5.18
CA ALA A 161 -0.49 7.16 -5.93
C ALA A 161 0.75 8.05 -6.12
N VAL A 162 1.89 7.61 -5.59
CA VAL A 162 3.16 8.34 -5.70
C VAL A 162 4.11 7.54 -6.57
N LYS A 163 4.50 8.10 -7.73
CA LYS A 163 5.50 7.50 -8.63
C LYS A 163 6.85 7.53 -7.97
N VAL A 164 7.48 6.37 -7.80
CA VAL A 164 8.79 6.22 -7.17
C VAL A 164 9.88 5.82 -8.16
N ALA A 165 9.54 5.36 -9.36
CA ALA A 165 10.53 5.11 -10.43
C ALA A 165 9.86 4.97 -11.80
N SER A 166 10.64 5.11 -12.86
CA SER A 166 10.32 4.53 -14.18
C SER A 166 11.15 3.27 -14.37
N VAL A 167 10.50 2.12 -14.54
CA VAL A 167 11.16 0.81 -14.60
C VAL A 167 11.21 0.34 -16.05
N GLU A 168 12.40 0.10 -16.58
CA GLU A 168 12.56 -0.42 -17.94
C GLU A 168 11.76 -1.73 -18.13
N PRO A 169 11.05 -1.94 -19.26
CA PRO A 169 10.24 -3.14 -19.49
C PRO A 169 10.98 -4.46 -19.27
N LEU A 170 12.27 -4.51 -19.62
CA LEU A 170 13.13 -5.69 -19.43
C LEU A 170 13.33 -6.04 -17.95
N LEU A 171 13.17 -5.08 -17.04
CA LEU A 171 13.31 -5.25 -15.60
C LEU A 171 11.98 -5.60 -14.91
N HIS A 172 10.84 -5.59 -15.60
CA HIS A 172 9.53 -5.85 -14.98
C HIS A 172 9.45 -7.22 -14.31
N GLU A 173 9.94 -8.25 -15.01
CA GLU A 173 9.94 -9.63 -14.53
C GLU A 173 10.97 -9.85 -13.40
N PRO A 174 12.25 -9.46 -13.57
CA PRO A 174 13.22 -9.45 -12.47
C PRO A 174 12.75 -8.68 -11.22
N LEU A 175 12.11 -7.52 -11.41
CA LEU A 175 11.53 -6.74 -10.31
C LEU A 175 10.43 -7.52 -9.60
N ARG A 176 9.51 -8.15 -10.34
CA ARG A 176 8.43 -8.98 -9.79
C ARG A 176 8.99 -10.11 -8.93
N GLU A 177 9.98 -10.84 -9.45
CA GLU A 177 10.65 -11.92 -8.72
C GLU A 177 11.34 -11.39 -7.46
N ARG A 178 12.01 -10.23 -7.54
CA ARG A 178 12.68 -9.62 -6.40
C ARG A 178 11.68 -9.21 -5.31
N VAL A 179 10.56 -8.59 -5.68
CA VAL A 179 9.49 -8.20 -4.74
C VAL A 179 8.90 -9.43 -4.05
N ALA A 180 8.74 -10.55 -4.75
CA ALA A 180 8.25 -11.80 -4.17
C ALA A 180 9.17 -12.39 -3.09
N GLN A 181 10.46 -12.06 -3.12
CA GLN A 181 11.46 -12.52 -2.16
C GLN A 181 11.59 -11.62 -0.92
N VAL A 182 10.89 -10.47 -0.89
CA VAL A 182 10.96 -9.53 0.24
C VAL A 182 10.49 -10.23 1.52
N PRO A 183 11.32 -10.32 2.57
CA PRO A 183 10.96 -11.10 3.73
C PRO A 183 9.79 -10.50 4.51
N ARG A 184 8.94 -11.40 5.00
CA ARG A 184 7.66 -11.11 5.68
C ARG A 184 7.80 -11.39 7.18
N GLU A 185 8.74 -10.68 7.80
CA GLU A 185 9.04 -10.77 9.22
C GLU A 185 9.15 -9.37 9.84
N ASN A 186 8.97 -9.28 11.16
CA ASN A 186 9.19 -8.05 11.90
C ASN A 186 10.67 -7.67 11.86
N THR A 187 10.94 -6.37 11.81
CA THR A 187 12.32 -5.86 11.82
C THR A 187 12.43 -4.67 12.75
N GLU A 188 13.60 -4.44 13.33
CA GLU A 188 13.85 -3.25 14.15
C GLU A 188 13.73 -1.96 13.32
N ARG A 189 14.09 -2.02 12.04
CA ARG A 189 14.11 -0.86 11.13
C ARG A 189 12.71 -0.39 10.73
N TYR A 190 11.81 -1.30 10.36
CA TYR A 190 10.47 -0.94 9.86
C TYR A 190 9.35 -1.14 10.89
N GLY A 191 9.66 -1.83 11.99
CA GLY A 191 8.73 -2.16 13.07
C GLY A 191 7.97 -3.47 12.83
N PRO A 192 6.79 -3.62 13.46
CA PRO A 192 5.88 -4.73 13.20
C PRO A 192 5.53 -4.82 11.72
N LEU A 193 5.44 -6.05 11.21
CA LEU A 193 5.08 -6.31 9.84
C LEU A 193 3.63 -5.89 9.60
N ASP A 194 3.48 -4.94 8.68
CA ASP A 194 2.24 -4.52 8.07
C ASP A 194 2.50 -4.19 6.59
N GLY A 195 1.44 -3.86 5.84
CA GLY A 195 1.58 -3.48 4.43
C GLY A 195 2.56 -2.32 4.22
N ARG A 196 2.55 -1.34 5.12
CA ARG A 196 3.45 -0.18 5.08
C ARG A 196 4.91 -0.61 5.24
N ALA A 197 5.25 -1.30 6.33
CA ALA A 197 6.59 -1.79 6.63
C ALA A 197 7.13 -2.68 5.52
N TRP A 198 6.28 -3.54 4.95
CA TRP A 198 6.66 -4.39 3.82
C TRP A 198 6.93 -3.59 2.55
N VAL A 199 6.11 -2.58 2.22
CA VAL A 199 6.37 -1.68 1.07
C VAL A 199 7.68 -0.91 1.25
N LEU A 200 7.96 -0.38 2.44
CA LEU A 200 9.21 0.32 2.73
C LEU A 200 10.42 -0.61 2.56
N ARG A 201 10.33 -1.82 3.10
CA ARG A 201 11.36 -2.85 2.93
C ARG A 201 11.55 -3.21 1.46
N ALA A 202 10.46 -3.41 0.71
CA ALA A 202 10.52 -3.72 -0.70
C ALA A 202 11.21 -2.61 -1.49
N MET A 203 10.95 -1.33 -1.19
CA MET A 203 11.65 -0.22 -1.84
C MET A 203 13.16 -0.21 -1.53
N ASP A 204 13.57 -0.40 -0.28
CA ASP A 204 14.99 -0.49 0.06
C ASP A 204 15.68 -1.67 -0.66
N GLU A 205 15.03 -2.85 -0.71
CA GLU A 205 15.58 -4.03 -1.42
C GLU A 205 15.63 -3.84 -2.95
N LEU A 206 14.76 -3.01 -3.51
CA LEU A 206 14.76 -2.63 -4.93
C LEU A 206 15.83 -1.58 -5.23
N ASP A 207 16.07 -0.64 -4.32
CA ASP A 207 17.15 0.37 -4.41
C ASP A 207 18.52 -0.30 -4.31
N ASP A 208 18.71 -1.16 -3.29
CA ASP A 208 19.92 -1.98 -3.11
C ASP A 208 20.16 -2.90 -4.32
N GLY A 209 19.09 -3.38 -4.95
CA GLY A 209 19.13 -4.20 -6.16
C GLY A 209 19.34 -3.42 -7.46
N GLY A 210 19.32 -2.08 -7.42
CA GLY A 210 19.45 -1.22 -8.60
C GLY A 210 18.23 -1.21 -9.54
N TYR A 211 17.07 -1.67 -9.07
CA TYR A 211 15.80 -1.64 -9.83
C TYR A 211 15.15 -0.25 -9.79
N ILE A 212 15.35 0.46 -8.68
CA ILE A 212 14.96 1.85 -8.50
C ILE A 212 16.18 2.62 -8.00
N GLN A 213 16.07 3.96 -7.97
CA GLN A 213 17.13 4.80 -7.43
C GLN A 213 16.55 5.91 -6.55
N ILE A 214 16.75 5.78 -5.25
CA ILE A 214 16.45 6.81 -4.26
C ILE A 214 17.58 7.85 -4.30
N VAL A 215 17.22 9.13 -4.18
CA VAL A 215 18.18 10.23 -4.19
C VAL A 215 19.23 10.04 -3.06
N PRO A 216 20.54 10.16 -3.35
CA PRO A 216 21.57 9.99 -2.33
C PRO A 216 21.33 10.87 -1.09
N GLY A 217 21.38 10.25 0.08
CA GLY A 217 21.11 10.91 1.36
C GLY A 217 19.63 11.05 1.70
N LYS A 218 18.73 10.53 0.85
CA LYS A 218 17.31 10.36 1.14
C LYS A 218 17.00 8.93 1.57
N THR A 219 15.87 8.77 2.25
CA THR A 219 15.43 7.48 2.81
C THR A 219 14.02 7.13 2.37
N VAL A 220 13.68 5.84 2.38
CA VAL A 220 12.30 5.36 2.19
C VAL A 220 11.30 5.98 3.18
N HIS A 221 11.75 6.43 4.36
CA HIS A 221 10.90 7.13 5.33
C HIS A 221 10.52 8.54 4.89
N GLU A 222 11.36 9.24 4.12
CA GLU A 222 10.99 10.53 3.53
C GLU A 222 9.95 10.36 2.42
N ILE A 223 10.10 9.31 1.59
CA ILE A 223 9.08 8.91 0.62
C ILE A 223 7.77 8.57 1.36
N GLN A 224 7.84 7.81 2.45
CA GLN A 224 6.67 7.49 3.28
C GLN A 224 5.93 8.76 3.72
N ALA A 225 6.64 9.75 4.25
CA ALA A 225 6.05 11.01 4.71
C ALA A 225 5.36 11.76 3.57
N GLU A 226 5.95 11.76 2.37
CA GLU A 226 5.36 12.33 1.16
C GLU A 226 4.08 11.59 0.74
N VAL A 227 4.09 10.25 0.72
CA VAL A 227 2.89 9.46 0.36
C VAL A 227 1.75 9.72 1.36
N VAL A 228 2.04 9.75 2.66
CA VAL A 228 1.05 10.07 3.70
C VAL A 228 0.50 11.48 3.53
N PHE A 229 1.37 12.48 3.33
CA PHE A 229 0.95 13.86 3.11
C PHE A 229 0.00 13.99 1.91
N HIS A 230 0.30 13.29 0.81
CA HIS A 230 -0.58 13.29 -0.35
C HIS A 230 -1.90 12.59 -0.09
N ALA A 231 -1.91 11.50 0.67
CA ALA A 231 -3.14 10.82 1.05
C ALA A 231 -4.03 11.67 1.95
N GLU A 232 -3.47 12.31 2.98
CA GLU A 232 -4.22 13.22 3.85
C GLU A 232 -4.82 14.38 3.06
N THR A 233 -4.02 14.98 2.16
CA THR A 233 -4.51 16.06 1.32
C THR A 233 -5.61 15.59 0.36
N ALA A 234 -5.45 14.42 -0.24
CA ALA A 234 -6.44 13.81 -1.13
C ALA A 234 -7.76 13.50 -0.39
N PHE A 235 -7.65 13.01 0.84
CA PHE A 235 -8.79 12.74 1.72
C PHE A 235 -9.56 14.03 2.04
N LEU A 236 -8.87 15.12 2.39
CA LEU A 236 -9.49 16.43 2.66
C LEU A 236 -10.19 17.04 1.43
N VAL A 237 -9.62 16.82 0.24
CA VAL A 237 -10.17 17.34 -1.03
C VAL A 237 -11.25 16.41 -1.61
N GLY A 238 -11.38 15.19 -1.10
CA GLY A 238 -12.30 14.17 -1.62
C GLY A 238 -11.95 13.69 -3.02
N ARG A 239 -10.66 13.72 -3.40
CA ARG A 239 -10.17 13.31 -4.72
C ARG A 239 -8.83 12.61 -4.62
N ALA A 240 -8.73 11.46 -5.26
CA ALA A 240 -7.48 10.73 -5.44
C ALA A 240 -6.40 11.61 -6.10
N ARG A 241 -5.14 11.45 -5.70
CA ARG A 241 -4.00 12.20 -6.26
C ARG A 241 -2.93 11.27 -6.83
N VAL A 242 -2.41 11.64 -8.00
CA VAL A 242 -1.21 11.05 -8.60
C VAL A 242 -0.11 12.10 -8.58
N GLN A 243 1.04 11.80 -8.01
CA GLN A 243 2.22 12.67 -8.01
C GLN A 243 3.50 11.86 -8.24
N SER A 244 4.57 12.53 -8.65
CA SER A 244 5.91 11.93 -8.68
C SER A 244 6.66 12.29 -7.41
N SER A 245 7.30 11.31 -6.80
CA SER A 245 8.19 11.49 -5.65
C SER A 245 9.32 12.44 -6.02
N GLN A 246 9.63 13.37 -5.11
CA GLN A 246 10.80 14.24 -5.25
C GLN A 246 12.11 13.55 -4.82
N TYR A 247 12.01 12.36 -4.23
CA TYR A 247 13.12 11.62 -3.64
C TYR A 247 13.59 10.44 -4.47
N CYS A 248 13.08 10.30 -5.69
CA CYS A 248 13.50 9.26 -6.62
C CYS A 248 13.89 9.85 -7.97
N PHE A 249 14.86 9.23 -8.63
CA PHE A 249 15.15 9.55 -10.04
C PHE A 249 14.14 8.85 -10.95
N VAL A 250 13.75 9.57 -12.01
CA VAL A 250 12.71 9.16 -12.98
C VAL A 250 13.37 8.65 -14.26
#